data_AF-A0A7D9JT23-F1
#
_entry.id   AF-A0A7D9JT23-F1
#
_cell.length_a   1.000
_cell.length_b   1.000
_cell.length_c   1.000
_cell.angle_alpha   90.00
_cell.angle_beta   90.00
_cell.angle_gamma   90.00
#
_symmetry.space_group_name_H-M   'P 1'
#
loop_
_entity.id
_entity.type
_entity.pdbx_description
1 polymer ?
#
loop_
_entity_poly.entity_id
_entity_poly.type
_entity_poly.pdbx_seq_one_letter_code
_entity_poly.pdbx_strand_id
1 'polypeptide(L)'
;MAVLTEESLDINQDVEEGTNEFNVEEELPSFFLTVLDRAEYLICNDSRNVSGIQTLLVVLDQTISLLRLILEDVDEDDQQQWELLAGCFETIAQNLQQHTLELSLRPTNVTLLRCDISQTGRPGRPSFLIQPEMLEDLLELGFSKQRIARLLGVSRWTIHRRVLEYGLYHVSAFSDLSDTEIDEKIRDYINRHGRTTGQVFLLGYLRSIGIHVPRRRIRASITRVDPANVALRWGAAVYRRHYQVPWANSLWHLDGHHSLIRWSLVVHGCIDGFSRRIIFLHSSANNLASTVLNLFLSAIERDGGVWPSRIRVDHGVENVLVCEAMVENRGEGRGSFIAGPSTHNQRIERLWRDVFRCVCHYYYYIFYAMEDSGILDTSNSLHMFALHLVFLPRINLALHEYLEAFNHHKIRTARNWSPYQMWVNNMMNPDNPLSSGQHDNVPENVEFYGYDPHGPSPFEDSNNNVVVQPVNIANGNEIQAQILQVIDPLMPSVQMGIDIYEEVLSLLVNYAHTEQ
;
A
#
# COMPACT_ATOMS: atom_id res chain seq x y z
N MET A 1 -32.83 32.19 3.00
CA MET A 1 -33.08 32.66 1.63
C MET A 1 -33.03 31.48 0.67
N ALA A 2 -34.02 31.42 -0.23
CA ALA A 2 -34.43 30.27 -1.04
C ALA A 2 -33.33 29.58 -1.87
N VAL A 3 -33.49 28.27 -2.11
CA VAL A 3 -33.80 27.64 -3.42
C VAL A 3 -33.86 26.13 -3.20
N LEU A 4 -35.05 25.51 -3.27
CA LEU A 4 -35.24 24.14 -3.76
C LEU A 4 -36.65 24.01 -4.40
N THR A 5 -36.63 24.13 -5.73
CA THR A 5 -37.36 23.36 -6.77
C THR A 5 -38.83 22.98 -6.57
N GLU A 6 -39.64 23.53 -7.48
CA GLU A 6 -40.99 23.16 -7.87
C GLU A 6 -41.12 21.68 -8.26
N GLU A 7 -42.08 20.99 -7.64
CA GLU A 7 -42.89 19.96 -8.31
C GLU A 7 -44.36 20.21 -7.94
N SER A 8 -45.15 20.33 -8.99
CA SER A 8 -46.55 20.73 -9.04
C SER A 8 -47.48 19.73 -8.36
N LEU A 9 -48.26 20.20 -7.39
CA LEU A 9 -49.55 19.63 -7.02
C LEU A 9 -50.55 20.78 -6.85
N ASP A 10 -51.45 20.86 -7.82
CA ASP A 10 -52.52 21.83 -7.95
C ASP A 10 -53.60 21.52 -6.91
N ILE A 11 -53.65 22.29 -5.82
CA ILE A 11 -54.77 22.32 -4.87
C ILE A 11 -55.04 23.79 -4.52
N ASN A 12 -55.93 24.41 -5.29
CA ASN A 12 -56.59 25.64 -4.88
C ASN A 12 -57.57 25.32 -3.74
N GLN A 13 -57.19 25.61 -2.50
CA GLN A 13 -58.14 25.96 -1.44
C GLN A 13 -57.43 26.72 -0.31
N ASP A 14 -57.89 27.96 -0.14
CA ASP A 14 -57.86 28.81 1.05
C ASP A 14 -56.48 29.14 1.68
N VAL A 15 -55.99 30.32 1.28
CA VAL A 15 -54.92 31.07 1.95
C VAL A 15 -55.52 31.69 3.22
N GLU A 16 -55.28 31.07 4.37
CA GLU A 16 -55.21 31.79 5.65
C GLU A 16 -53.75 32.22 5.87
N GLU A 17 -53.52 33.53 5.90
CA GLU A 17 -52.25 34.14 6.34
C GLU A 17 -52.07 33.90 7.85
N GLY A 18 -51.66 32.70 8.22
CA GLY A 18 -51.06 32.41 9.51
C GLY A 18 -49.59 32.84 9.48
N THR A 19 -49.26 33.94 10.14
CA THR A 19 -47.88 34.19 10.56
C THR A 19 -47.54 33.12 11.59
N ASN A 20 -46.86 32.07 11.16
CA ASN A 20 -46.37 31.02 12.05
C ASN A 20 -45.22 31.63 12.87
N GLU A 21 -45.55 32.35 13.94
CA GLU A 21 -44.57 32.85 14.91
C GLU A 21 -43.85 31.66 15.54
N PHE A 22 -42.52 31.63 15.43
CA PHE A 22 -41.69 30.56 15.97
C PHE A 22 -41.85 30.54 17.49
N ASN A 23 -42.47 29.49 18.04
CA ASN A 23 -42.67 29.36 19.47
C ASN A 23 -41.39 28.83 20.11
N VAL A 24 -40.57 29.74 20.65
CA VAL A 24 -39.24 29.43 21.20
C VAL A 24 -39.31 28.35 22.30
N GLU A 25 -40.34 28.32 23.14
CA GLU A 25 -40.45 27.37 24.25
C GLU A 25 -40.76 25.94 23.79
N GLU A 26 -41.48 25.77 22.68
CA GLU A 26 -41.89 24.44 22.17
C GLU A 26 -41.01 23.97 20.99
N GLU A 27 -40.63 24.88 20.10
CA GLU A 27 -39.98 24.56 18.84
C GLU A 27 -38.45 24.48 18.97
N LEU A 28 -37.83 25.27 19.86
CA LEU A 28 -36.37 25.24 20.06
C LEU A 28 -35.89 23.92 20.69
N PRO A 29 -36.52 23.38 21.76
CA PRO A 29 -36.15 22.07 22.29
C PRO A 29 -36.38 20.93 21.29
N SER A 30 -37.49 21.00 20.54
CA SER A 30 -37.82 20.04 19.49
C SER A 30 -36.78 20.03 18.36
N PHE A 31 -36.30 21.21 17.97
CA PHE A 31 -35.20 21.37 17.01
C PHE A 31 -33.91 20.72 17.52
N PHE A 32 -33.48 21.02 18.76
CA PHE A 32 -32.26 20.42 19.32
C PHE A 32 -32.34 18.89 19.41
N LEU A 33 -33.49 18.35 19.85
CA LEU A 33 -33.72 16.90 19.88
C LEU A 33 -33.62 16.29 18.48
N THR A 34 -34.19 16.94 17.46
CA THR A 34 -34.11 16.46 16.07
C THR A 34 -32.66 16.40 15.56
N VAL A 35 -31.82 17.38 15.91
CA VAL A 35 -30.40 17.38 15.55
C VAL A 35 -29.66 16.24 16.23
N LEU A 36 -29.93 15.98 17.52
CA LEU A 36 -29.33 14.89 18.29
C LEU A 36 -29.78 13.51 17.80
N ASP A 37 -31.07 13.31 17.56
CA ASP A 37 -31.63 12.06 17.01
C ASP A 37 -31.01 11.75 15.64
N ARG A 38 -30.81 12.79 14.82
CA ARG A 38 -30.16 12.63 13.52
C ARG A 38 -28.69 12.26 13.65
N ALA A 39 -27.98 12.84 14.63
CA ALA A 39 -26.60 12.48 14.95
C ALA A 39 -26.50 11.00 15.40
N GLU A 40 -27.33 10.59 16.35
CA GLU A 40 -27.38 9.23 16.85
C GLU A 40 -27.72 8.24 15.73
N TYR A 41 -28.74 8.53 14.91
CA TYR A 41 -29.11 7.68 13.79
C TYR A 41 -27.94 7.47 12.81
N LEU A 42 -27.25 8.54 12.43
CA LEU A 42 -26.10 8.45 11.52
C LEU A 42 -24.93 7.69 12.16
N ILE A 43 -24.67 7.85 13.45
CA ILE A 43 -23.58 7.14 14.15
C ILE A 43 -23.90 5.65 14.30
N CYS A 44 -25.13 5.30 14.70
CA CYS A 44 -25.50 3.92 15.01
C CYS A 44 -25.86 3.09 13.76
N ASN A 45 -26.50 3.70 12.76
CA ASN A 45 -27.14 2.96 11.68
C ASN A 45 -26.53 3.24 10.29
N ASP A 46 -26.00 4.44 10.05
CA ASP A 46 -25.50 4.85 8.73
C ASP A 46 -24.14 5.57 8.80
N SER A 47 -23.23 5.04 9.62
CA SER A 47 -21.93 5.63 9.93
C SER A 47 -20.96 5.68 8.76
N ARG A 48 -21.42 5.37 7.54
CA ARG A 48 -20.64 5.41 6.29
C ARG A 48 -21.18 6.45 5.30
N ASN A 49 -22.28 7.13 5.61
CA ASN A 49 -22.89 8.14 4.77
C ASN A 49 -22.21 9.50 4.97
N VAL A 50 -21.06 9.66 4.31
CA VAL A 50 -20.24 10.88 4.39
C VAL A 50 -21.03 12.12 4.01
N SER A 51 -21.89 12.04 2.99
CA SER A 51 -22.74 13.15 2.56
C SER A 51 -23.73 13.57 3.66
N GLY A 52 -24.39 12.59 4.30
CA GLY A 52 -25.31 12.84 5.41
C GLY A 52 -24.62 13.41 6.64
N ILE A 53 -23.41 12.92 6.96
CA ILE A 53 -22.61 13.43 8.08
C ILE A 53 -22.13 14.87 7.79
N GLN A 54 -21.69 15.17 6.57
CA GLN A 54 -21.30 16.53 6.18
C GLN A 54 -22.46 17.52 6.27
N THR A 55 -23.66 17.13 5.82
CA THR A 55 -24.86 17.96 6.00
C THR A 55 -25.16 18.20 7.47
N LEU A 56 -25.07 17.17 8.31
CA LEU A 56 -25.30 17.31 9.75
C LEU A 56 -24.25 18.21 10.41
N LEU A 57 -22.98 18.14 10.01
CA LEU A 57 -21.92 19.01 10.54
C LEU A 57 -22.20 20.50 10.28
N VAL A 58 -22.74 20.85 9.11
CA VAL A 58 -23.16 22.23 8.83
C VAL A 58 -24.30 22.66 9.76
N VAL A 59 -25.26 21.77 10.01
CA VAL A 59 -26.38 22.04 10.93
C VAL A 59 -25.87 22.18 12.37
N LEU A 60 -24.93 21.35 12.80
CA LEU A 60 -24.32 21.43 14.13
C LEU A 60 -23.54 22.74 14.32
N ASP A 61 -22.78 23.18 13.33
CA ASP A 61 -22.03 24.45 13.37
C ASP A 61 -22.98 25.66 13.49
N GLN A 62 -24.08 25.63 12.75
CA GLN A 62 -25.16 26.62 12.87
C GLN A 62 -25.86 26.56 14.24
N THR A 63 -26.06 25.36 14.78
CA THR A 63 -26.68 25.14 16.10
C THR A 63 -25.78 25.67 17.21
N ILE A 64 -24.47 25.40 17.16
CA ILE A 64 -23.48 25.92 18.12
C ILE A 64 -23.43 27.45 18.04
N SER A 65 -23.45 28.01 16.83
CA SER A 65 -23.48 29.47 16.63
C SER A 65 -24.74 30.09 17.24
N LEU A 66 -25.91 29.46 17.05
CA LEU A 66 -27.17 29.89 17.66
C LEU A 66 -27.12 29.82 19.19
N LEU A 67 -26.61 28.72 19.76
CA LEU A 67 -26.47 28.54 21.21
C LEU A 67 -25.58 29.62 21.83
N ARG A 68 -24.47 29.98 21.17
CA ARG A 68 -23.57 31.04 21.63
C ARG A 68 -24.21 32.43 21.56
N LEU A 69 -25.01 32.71 20.52
CA LEU A 69 -25.76 33.96 20.42
C LEU A 69 -26.81 34.06 21.53
N ILE A 70 -27.52 32.97 21.82
CA ILE A 70 -28.49 32.95 22.92
C ILE A 70 -27.77 33.20 24.24
N LEU A 71 -26.60 32.57 24.46
CA LEU A 71 -25.80 32.72 25.68
C LEU A 71 -25.47 34.18 26.05
N GLU A 72 -25.38 35.07 25.05
CA GLU A 72 -25.11 36.50 25.29
C GLU A 72 -26.25 37.22 26.03
N ASP A 73 -27.47 36.68 25.97
CA ASP A 73 -28.71 37.26 26.50
C ASP A 73 -29.35 36.43 27.65
N VAL A 74 -28.68 35.40 28.16
CA VAL A 74 -29.20 34.53 29.25
C VAL A 74 -28.85 35.07 30.64
N ASP A 75 -29.77 34.93 31.60
CA ASP A 75 -29.56 35.26 33.01
C ASP A 75 -28.44 34.42 33.66
N GLU A 76 -27.73 34.99 34.65
CA GLU A 76 -26.58 34.35 35.34
C GLU A 76 -26.92 32.96 35.93
N ASP A 77 -28.18 32.73 36.32
CA ASP A 77 -28.65 31.47 36.91
C ASP A 77 -28.73 30.31 35.90
N ASP A 78 -28.96 30.61 34.61
CA ASP A 78 -29.12 29.61 33.54
C ASP A 78 -27.90 29.52 32.62
N GLN A 79 -26.99 30.50 32.67
CA GLN A 79 -25.79 30.58 31.84
C GLN A 79 -24.96 29.29 31.88
N GLN A 80 -24.77 28.69 33.06
CA GLN A 80 -24.00 27.45 33.21
C GLN A 80 -24.63 26.27 32.47
N GLN A 81 -25.96 26.17 32.43
CA GLN A 81 -26.65 25.07 31.75
C GLN A 81 -26.57 25.22 30.23
N TRP A 82 -26.67 26.44 29.72
CA TRP A 82 -26.51 26.73 28.30
C TRP A 82 -25.06 26.55 27.83
N GLU A 83 -24.06 26.90 28.65
CA GLU A 83 -22.65 26.59 28.37
C GLU A 83 -22.40 25.09 28.28
N LEU A 84 -22.97 24.29 29.19
CA LEU A 84 -22.89 22.84 29.13
C LEU A 84 -23.56 22.28 27.87
N LEU A 85 -24.73 22.80 27.49
CA LEU A 85 -25.44 22.38 26.29
C LEU A 85 -24.61 22.68 25.02
N ALA A 86 -24.08 23.91 24.90
CA ALA A 86 -23.19 24.30 23.81
C ALA A 86 -21.94 23.39 23.75
N GLY A 87 -21.33 23.11 24.91
CA GLY A 87 -20.19 22.19 25.01
C GLY A 87 -20.51 20.76 24.57
N CYS A 88 -21.71 20.25 24.85
CA CYS A 88 -22.17 18.95 24.35
C CYS A 88 -22.29 18.93 22.82
N PHE A 89 -22.90 19.96 22.21
CA PHE A 89 -23.01 20.08 20.76
C PHE A 89 -21.63 20.21 20.09
N GLU A 90 -20.72 20.98 20.67
CA GLU A 90 -19.33 21.08 20.21
C GLU A 90 -18.61 19.73 20.27
N THR A 91 -18.77 18.98 21.36
CA THR A 91 -18.17 17.65 21.51
C THR A 91 -18.72 16.68 20.47
N ILE A 92 -20.03 16.70 20.20
CA ILE A 92 -20.66 15.87 19.16
C ILE A 92 -20.14 16.26 17.77
N ALA A 93 -20.04 17.56 17.47
CA ALA A 93 -19.50 18.06 16.21
C ALA A 93 -18.04 17.64 16.01
N GLN A 94 -17.20 17.79 17.04
CA GLN A 94 -15.81 17.34 17.02
C GLN A 94 -15.71 15.83 16.79
N ASN A 95 -16.49 15.02 17.50
CA ASN A 95 -16.50 13.57 17.32
C ASN A 95 -16.98 13.15 15.92
N LEU A 96 -17.99 13.82 15.35
CA LEU A 96 -18.45 13.57 13.98
C LEU A 96 -17.45 14.03 12.92
N GLN A 97 -16.73 15.14 13.16
CA GLN A 97 -15.62 15.59 12.33
C GLN A 97 -14.48 14.56 12.34
N GLN A 98 -14.09 14.07 13.52
CA GLN A 98 -13.09 13.02 13.69
C GLN A 98 -13.54 11.72 13.01
N HIS A 99 -14.79 11.29 13.20
CA HIS A 99 -15.33 10.10 12.53
C HIS A 99 -15.35 10.26 11.01
N THR A 100 -15.65 11.46 10.50
CA THR A 100 -15.59 11.77 9.06
C THR A 100 -14.16 11.70 8.54
N LEU A 101 -13.18 12.19 9.31
CA LEU A 101 -11.77 12.08 9.03
C LEU A 101 -11.34 10.61 9.01
N GLU A 102 -11.65 9.82 10.03
CA GLU A 102 -11.35 8.37 10.06
C GLU A 102 -11.97 7.60 8.88
N LEU A 103 -13.19 7.98 8.48
CA LEU A 103 -13.81 7.43 7.29
C LEU A 103 -13.04 7.82 6.04
N SER A 104 -12.58 9.06 5.90
CA SER A 104 -11.87 9.57 4.72
C SER A 104 -10.47 8.96 4.56
N LEU A 105 -9.78 8.68 5.68
CA LEU A 105 -8.44 8.07 5.75
C LEU A 105 -8.44 6.55 5.44
N ARG A 106 -9.53 6.00 4.90
CA ARG A 106 -9.55 4.60 4.44
C ARG A 106 -8.85 4.46 3.10
N PRO A 107 -7.88 3.52 2.95
CA PRO A 107 -7.18 3.29 1.68
C PRO A 107 -8.06 2.96 0.48
N THR A 108 -9.31 2.53 0.72
CA THR A 108 -10.25 2.10 -0.32
C THR A 108 -11.22 3.19 -0.80
N ASN A 109 -11.17 4.38 -0.22
CA ASN A 109 -12.02 5.48 -0.65
C ASN A 109 -11.49 6.08 -1.94
N VAL A 110 -12.39 6.27 -2.90
CA VAL A 110 -12.03 6.90 -4.17
C VAL A 110 -11.84 8.39 -3.92
N THR A 111 -10.66 8.90 -4.26
CA THR A 111 -10.36 10.33 -4.29
C THR A 111 -11.23 11.03 -5.32
N LEU A 112 -11.66 12.27 -5.05
CA LEU A 112 -12.40 13.08 -6.01
C LEU A 112 -11.51 14.17 -6.61
N LEU A 113 -11.01 13.92 -7.81
CA LEU A 113 -10.40 14.93 -8.66
C LEU A 113 -11.50 15.76 -9.33
N ARG A 114 -11.44 17.08 -9.18
CA ARG A 114 -12.28 17.99 -9.96
C ARG A 114 -11.74 18.02 -11.39
N CYS A 115 -12.57 17.62 -12.35
CA CYS A 115 -12.19 17.66 -13.76
C CYS A 115 -12.47 19.03 -14.36
N ASP A 116 -11.47 19.61 -15.01
CA ASP A 116 -11.63 20.88 -15.73
C ASP A 116 -12.59 20.72 -16.92
N ILE A 117 -13.13 21.86 -17.34
CA ILE A 117 -14.07 21.94 -18.45
C ILE A 117 -13.39 22.68 -19.61
N SER A 118 -13.36 22.04 -20.77
CA SER A 118 -12.94 22.65 -22.04
C SER A 118 -14.09 23.44 -22.64
N GLN A 119 -13.89 24.77 -22.74
CA GLN A 119 -14.77 25.66 -23.48
C GLN A 119 -14.38 25.65 -24.96
N THR A 120 -15.23 25.08 -25.80
CA THR A 120 -14.97 24.93 -27.25
C THR A 120 -15.52 26.09 -28.08
N GLY A 121 -16.20 27.05 -27.46
CA GLY A 121 -16.86 28.18 -28.13
C GLY A 121 -18.02 27.78 -29.04
N ARG A 122 -18.42 26.50 -29.06
CA ARG A 122 -19.53 25.95 -29.86
C ARG A 122 -20.81 25.82 -29.01
N PRO A 123 -22.01 25.91 -29.60
CA PRO A 123 -23.25 25.66 -28.88
C PRO A 123 -23.27 24.24 -28.29
N GLY A 124 -23.63 24.12 -27.01
CA GLY A 124 -23.77 22.84 -26.31
C GLY A 124 -23.15 22.83 -24.91
N ARG A 125 -23.37 21.74 -24.16
CA ARG A 125 -22.77 21.54 -22.84
C ARG A 125 -21.24 21.45 -22.97
N PRO A 126 -20.47 22.26 -22.22
CA PRO A 126 -19.01 22.19 -22.22
C PRO A 126 -18.47 20.78 -21.93
N SER A 127 -17.34 20.43 -22.55
CA SER A 127 -16.77 19.07 -22.45
C SER A 127 -15.77 18.98 -21.28
N PHE A 128 -15.68 17.83 -20.62
CA PHE A 128 -14.69 17.60 -19.56
C PHE A 128 -13.30 17.38 -20.17
N LEU A 129 -12.29 18.12 -19.73
CA LEU A 129 -10.90 17.96 -20.12
C LEU A 129 -10.27 16.80 -19.33
N ILE A 130 -10.11 15.65 -19.97
CA ILE A 130 -9.49 14.45 -19.40
C ILE A 130 -8.24 14.18 -20.22
N GLN A 131 -7.06 14.31 -19.61
CA GLN A 131 -5.81 14.06 -20.31
C GLN A 131 -5.70 12.59 -20.73
N PRO A 132 -5.30 12.29 -21.97
CA PRO A 132 -5.18 10.92 -22.47
C PRO A 132 -4.18 10.11 -21.65
N GLU A 133 -3.05 10.70 -21.26
CA GLU A 133 -1.98 10.05 -20.50
C GLU A 133 -2.50 9.59 -19.13
N MET A 134 -3.17 10.49 -18.39
CA MET A 134 -3.79 10.14 -17.10
C MET A 134 -4.82 9.01 -17.24
N LEU A 135 -5.60 9.01 -18.32
CA LEU A 135 -6.61 7.98 -18.55
C LEU A 135 -5.96 6.63 -18.88
N GLU A 136 -4.89 6.63 -19.66
CA GLU A 136 -4.06 5.46 -19.98
C GLU A 136 -3.44 4.89 -18.70
N ASP A 137 -2.73 5.70 -17.91
CA ASP A 137 -2.11 5.30 -16.64
C ASP A 137 -3.10 4.63 -15.69
N LEU A 138 -4.29 5.23 -15.51
CA LEU A 138 -5.32 4.68 -14.63
C LEU A 138 -5.86 3.33 -15.16
N LEU A 139 -5.96 3.16 -16.48
CA LEU A 139 -6.39 1.91 -17.09
C LEU A 139 -5.31 0.83 -16.95
N GLU A 140 -4.04 1.16 -17.18
CA GLU A 140 -2.89 0.25 -17.02
C GLU A 140 -2.76 -0.25 -15.57
N LEU A 141 -2.95 0.65 -14.60
CA LEU A 141 -3.03 0.31 -13.17
C LEU A 141 -4.28 -0.54 -12.83
N GLY A 142 -5.14 -0.82 -13.81
CA GLY A 142 -6.29 -1.69 -13.70
C GLY A 142 -7.48 -1.07 -12.95
N PHE A 143 -7.61 0.26 -12.95
CA PHE A 143 -8.84 0.91 -12.46
C PHE A 143 -10.00 0.59 -13.41
N SER A 144 -11.17 0.30 -12.85
CA SER A 144 -12.36 0.12 -13.69
C SER A 144 -12.83 1.47 -14.20
N LYS A 145 -13.43 1.50 -15.40
CA LYS A 145 -14.09 2.71 -15.93
C LYS A 145 -15.11 3.31 -14.94
N GLN A 146 -15.75 2.50 -14.08
CA GLN A 146 -16.59 3.02 -12.99
C GLN A 146 -15.80 3.77 -11.91
N ARG A 147 -14.63 3.25 -11.51
CA ARG A 147 -13.79 3.91 -10.50
C ARG A 147 -13.19 5.20 -11.06
N ILE A 148 -12.68 5.16 -12.29
CA ILE A 148 -12.15 6.36 -12.98
C ILE A 148 -13.24 7.44 -13.07
N ALA A 149 -14.47 7.05 -13.43
CA ALA A 149 -15.60 7.99 -13.49
C ALA A 149 -15.89 8.65 -12.14
N ARG A 150 -15.88 7.88 -11.04
CA ARG A 150 -16.02 8.44 -9.68
C ARG A 150 -14.84 9.32 -9.31
N LEU A 151 -13.62 8.91 -9.68
CA LEU A 151 -12.40 9.63 -9.39
C LEU A 151 -12.39 11.01 -10.05
N LEU A 152 -12.89 11.12 -11.28
CA LEU A 152 -12.95 12.39 -12.01
C LEU A 152 -14.27 13.16 -11.84
N GLY A 153 -15.21 12.66 -11.03
CA GLY A 153 -16.53 13.28 -10.85
C GLY A 153 -17.39 13.32 -12.12
N VAL A 154 -17.21 12.38 -13.06
CA VAL A 154 -17.91 12.34 -14.35
C VAL A 154 -18.75 11.06 -14.51
N SER A 155 -19.61 11.03 -15.53
CA SER A 155 -20.33 9.80 -15.90
C SER A 155 -19.40 8.74 -16.48
N ARG A 156 -19.68 7.45 -16.18
CA ARG A 156 -19.02 6.30 -16.81
C ARG A 156 -19.03 6.38 -18.35
N TRP A 157 -20.07 6.96 -18.94
CA TRP A 157 -20.19 7.14 -20.38
C TRP A 157 -19.22 8.17 -20.93
N THR A 158 -18.86 9.19 -20.15
CA THR A 158 -17.80 10.15 -20.52
C THR A 158 -16.46 9.43 -20.62
N ILE A 159 -16.10 8.62 -19.62
CA ILE A 159 -14.88 7.80 -19.66
C ILE A 159 -14.90 6.84 -20.85
N HIS A 160 -16.02 6.16 -21.09
CA HIS A 160 -16.14 5.26 -22.22
C HIS A 160 -15.89 5.95 -23.57
N ARG A 161 -16.44 7.16 -23.77
CA ARG A 161 -16.21 7.95 -24.99
C ARG A 161 -14.74 8.35 -25.14
N ARG A 162 -14.11 8.84 -24.06
CA ARG A 162 -12.68 9.22 -24.08
C ARG A 162 -11.77 8.02 -24.40
N VAL A 163 -12.07 6.84 -23.85
CA VAL A 163 -11.33 5.61 -24.19
C VAL A 163 -11.42 5.27 -25.68
N LEU A 164 -12.58 5.48 -26.30
CA LEU A 164 -12.74 5.27 -27.75
C LEU A 164 -12.03 6.35 -28.57
N GLU A 165 -12.19 7.61 -28.18
CA GLU A 165 -11.57 8.77 -28.83
C GLU A 165 -10.04 8.67 -28.86
N TYR A 166 -9.44 8.21 -27.76
CA TYR A 166 -7.98 8.08 -27.61
C TYR A 166 -7.45 6.69 -28.01
N GLY A 167 -8.30 5.75 -28.48
CA GLY A 167 -7.84 4.42 -28.90
C GLY A 167 -7.38 3.48 -27.77
N LEU A 168 -7.74 3.75 -26.52
CA LEU A 168 -7.29 3.05 -25.31
C LEU A 168 -8.06 1.74 -25.01
N TYR A 169 -8.75 1.16 -25.99
CA TYR A 169 -9.54 -0.06 -25.77
C TYR A 169 -8.65 -1.27 -25.44
N HIS A 170 -7.46 -1.31 -26.05
CA HIS A 170 -6.50 -2.39 -25.94
C HIS A 170 -5.94 -2.53 -24.52
N VAL A 171 -5.75 -1.43 -23.78
CA VAL A 171 -5.25 -1.41 -22.40
C VAL A 171 -6.12 -2.25 -21.46
N SER A 172 -7.44 -2.25 -21.69
CA SER A 172 -8.39 -3.01 -20.85
C SER A 172 -8.76 -4.39 -21.40
N ALA A 173 -8.23 -4.75 -22.58
CA ALA A 173 -8.55 -6.00 -23.24
C ALA A 173 -7.82 -7.18 -22.58
N PHE A 174 -8.36 -8.38 -22.76
CA PHE A 174 -7.61 -9.59 -22.41
C PHE A 174 -6.53 -9.81 -23.46
N SER A 175 -5.34 -10.21 -23.02
CA SER A 175 -4.23 -10.57 -23.89
C SER A 175 -4.60 -11.81 -24.71
N ASP A 176 -4.24 -11.78 -26.00
CA ASP A 176 -4.41 -12.92 -26.89
C ASP A 176 -3.25 -13.91 -26.70
N LEU A 177 -3.39 -14.72 -25.65
CA LEU A 177 -2.44 -15.78 -25.30
C LEU A 177 -3.16 -17.13 -25.34
N SER A 178 -2.49 -18.14 -25.86
CA SER A 178 -2.90 -19.55 -25.80
C SER A 178 -2.82 -20.10 -24.36
N ASP A 179 -3.49 -21.21 -24.10
CA ASP A 179 -3.41 -21.88 -22.79
C ASP A 179 -1.98 -22.40 -22.50
N THR A 180 -1.22 -22.76 -23.54
CA THR A 180 0.17 -23.21 -23.44
C THR A 180 1.11 -22.07 -23.03
N GLU A 181 0.98 -20.89 -23.64
CA GLU A 181 1.79 -19.73 -23.26
C GLU A 181 1.51 -19.28 -21.81
N ILE A 182 0.25 -19.36 -21.37
CA ILE A 182 -0.09 -19.08 -19.97
C ILE A 182 0.55 -20.12 -19.03
N ASP A 183 0.51 -21.39 -19.42
CA ASP A 183 1.12 -22.48 -18.65
C ASP A 183 2.65 -22.31 -18.55
N GLU A 184 3.31 -21.87 -19.62
CA GLU A 184 4.74 -21.54 -19.62
C GLU A 184 5.05 -20.40 -18.64
N LYS A 185 4.36 -19.27 -18.75
CA LYS A 185 4.59 -18.14 -17.82
C LYS A 185 4.35 -18.50 -16.36
N ILE A 186 3.33 -19.30 -16.07
CA ILE A 186 3.05 -19.75 -14.70
C ILE A 186 4.09 -20.76 -14.23
N ARG A 187 4.55 -21.66 -15.10
CA ARG A 187 5.62 -22.62 -14.79
C ARG A 187 6.93 -21.91 -14.50
N ASP A 188 7.31 -20.92 -15.31
CA ASP A 188 8.53 -20.13 -15.12
C ASP A 188 8.51 -19.37 -13.79
N TYR A 189 7.36 -18.83 -13.42
CA TYR A 189 7.19 -18.20 -12.10
C TYR A 189 7.31 -19.24 -10.97
N ILE A 190 6.63 -20.38 -11.06
CA ILE A 190 6.70 -21.43 -10.02
C ILE A 190 8.13 -21.98 -9.87
N ASN A 191 8.87 -22.13 -10.96
CA ASN A 191 10.25 -22.61 -10.94
C ASN A 191 11.23 -21.63 -10.24
N ARG A 192 10.87 -20.35 -10.14
CA ARG A 192 11.68 -19.32 -9.47
C ARG A 192 11.23 -19.03 -8.03
N HIS A 193 9.95 -19.23 -7.73
CA HIS A 193 9.35 -18.89 -6.43
C HIS A 193 8.98 -20.11 -5.57
N GLY A 194 9.07 -21.32 -6.13
CA GLY A 194 8.48 -22.51 -5.54
C GLY A 194 6.96 -22.57 -5.71
N ARG A 195 6.33 -23.56 -5.05
CA ARG A 195 4.95 -23.96 -5.33
C ARG A 195 3.88 -23.37 -4.40
N THR A 196 4.28 -22.51 -3.47
CA THR A 196 3.41 -21.95 -2.42
C THR A 196 2.65 -20.70 -2.88
N THR A 197 2.91 -20.18 -4.08
CA THR A 197 2.28 -18.94 -4.55
C THR A 197 0.85 -19.16 -5.03
N GLY A 198 -0.08 -18.36 -4.47
CA GLY A 198 -1.51 -18.47 -4.75
C GLY A 198 -1.94 -17.77 -6.04
N GLN A 199 -3.13 -18.13 -6.53
CA GLN A 199 -3.75 -17.54 -7.73
C GLN A 199 -3.74 -16.00 -7.74
N VAL A 200 -3.94 -15.37 -6.58
CA VAL A 200 -4.04 -13.92 -6.45
C VAL A 200 -2.71 -13.24 -6.78
N PHE A 201 -1.59 -13.82 -6.35
CA PHE A 201 -0.25 -13.34 -6.67
C PHE A 201 0.12 -13.62 -8.12
N LEU A 202 -0.18 -14.81 -8.65
CA LEU A 202 0.03 -15.11 -10.08
C LEU A 202 -0.74 -14.15 -10.98
N LEU A 203 -1.98 -13.80 -10.61
CA LEU A 203 -2.75 -12.78 -11.33
C LEU A 203 -2.14 -11.38 -11.19
N GLY A 204 -1.55 -11.06 -10.03
CA GLY A 204 -0.80 -9.81 -9.81
C GLY A 204 0.43 -9.75 -10.70
N TYR A 205 1.22 -10.82 -10.75
CA TYR A 205 2.41 -10.97 -11.59
C TYR A 205 2.09 -10.81 -13.07
N LEU A 206 1.11 -11.55 -13.59
CA LEU A 206 0.72 -11.41 -14.99
C LEU A 206 0.32 -9.96 -15.32
N ARG A 207 -0.38 -9.28 -14.40
CA ARG A 207 -0.75 -7.87 -14.59
C ARG A 207 0.43 -6.92 -14.60
N SER A 208 1.43 -7.12 -13.73
CA SER A 208 2.60 -6.24 -13.68
C SER A 208 3.45 -6.32 -14.94
N ILE A 209 3.37 -7.42 -15.69
CA ILE A 209 4.02 -7.58 -17.00
C ILE A 209 3.07 -7.29 -18.18
N GLY A 210 1.94 -6.62 -17.95
CA GLY A 210 0.98 -6.22 -19.00
C GLY A 210 0.09 -7.35 -19.53
N ILE A 211 0.11 -8.54 -18.91
CA ILE A 211 -0.70 -9.68 -19.32
C ILE A 211 -2.05 -9.69 -18.58
N HIS A 212 -3.13 -9.69 -19.35
CA HIS A 212 -4.49 -9.68 -18.85
C HIS A 212 -5.22 -10.96 -19.23
N VAL A 213 -5.37 -11.86 -18.26
CA VAL A 213 -5.99 -13.17 -18.48
C VAL A 213 -7.23 -13.34 -17.60
N PRO A 214 -8.31 -13.95 -18.12
CA PRO A 214 -9.48 -14.30 -17.31
C PRO A 214 -9.11 -15.23 -16.14
N ARG A 215 -9.68 -14.97 -14.95
CA ARG A 215 -9.43 -15.79 -13.74
C ARG A 215 -9.66 -17.29 -13.95
N ARG A 216 -10.62 -17.68 -14.80
CA ARG A 216 -10.91 -19.09 -15.12
C ARG A 216 -9.73 -19.77 -15.83
N ARG A 217 -9.07 -19.08 -16.76
CA ARG A 217 -7.92 -19.61 -17.50
C ARG A 217 -6.69 -19.76 -16.61
N ILE A 218 -6.44 -18.80 -15.72
CA ILE A 218 -5.37 -18.91 -14.71
C ILE A 218 -5.62 -20.11 -13.79
N ARG A 219 -6.86 -20.33 -13.32
CA ARG A 219 -7.18 -21.50 -12.49
C ARG A 219 -6.94 -22.81 -13.24
N ALA A 220 -7.38 -22.89 -14.49
CA ALA A 220 -7.16 -24.06 -15.33
C ALA A 220 -5.65 -24.32 -15.53
N SER A 221 -4.87 -23.26 -15.78
CA SER A 221 -3.42 -23.33 -15.91
C SER A 221 -2.74 -23.81 -14.62
N ILE A 222 -3.08 -23.25 -13.46
CA ILE A 222 -2.54 -23.71 -12.17
C ILE A 222 -2.85 -25.19 -11.95
N THR A 223 -4.06 -25.65 -12.28
CA THR A 223 -4.41 -27.08 -12.18
C THR A 223 -3.57 -27.95 -13.11
N ARG A 224 -3.21 -27.46 -14.31
CA ARG A 224 -2.36 -28.19 -15.26
C ARG A 224 -0.89 -28.20 -14.85
N VAL A 225 -0.38 -27.08 -14.34
CA VAL A 225 1.04 -26.89 -14.00
C VAL A 225 1.38 -27.44 -12.62
N ASP A 226 0.47 -27.32 -11.65
CA ASP A 226 0.69 -27.73 -10.26
C ASP A 226 -0.59 -28.25 -9.58
N PRO A 227 -1.05 -29.47 -9.96
CA PRO A 227 -2.25 -30.06 -9.39
C PRO A 227 -2.12 -30.37 -7.89
N ALA A 228 -0.91 -30.69 -7.40
CA ALA A 228 -0.67 -31.10 -6.01
C ALA A 228 -0.87 -29.95 -5.00
N ASN A 229 -0.45 -28.72 -5.32
CA ASN A 229 -0.60 -27.58 -4.41
C ASN A 229 -1.98 -26.93 -4.43
N VAL A 230 -2.88 -27.31 -5.34
CA VAL A 230 -4.29 -26.87 -5.28
C VAL A 230 -4.95 -27.35 -3.98
N ALA A 231 -4.59 -28.54 -3.50
CA ALA A 231 -5.16 -29.16 -2.31
C ALA A 231 -4.63 -28.58 -0.99
N LEU A 232 -3.37 -28.11 -0.95
CA LEU A 232 -2.71 -27.64 0.29
C LEU A 232 -3.17 -26.24 0.76
N ARG A 233 -4.05 -25.55 0.02
CA ARG A 233 -4.40 -24.13 0.24
C ARG A 233 -5.56 -23.86 1.22
N TRP A 234 -6.13 -24.88 1.87
CA TRP A 234 -7.33 -24.74 2.71
C TRP A 234 -7.05 -24.44 4.19
N GLY A 235 -5.78 -24.27 4.61
CA GLY A 235 -5.40 -24.28 6.03
C GLY A 235 -5.09 -22.95 6.73
N ALA A 236 -5.03 -21.80 6.05
CA ALA A 236 -4.52 -20.56 6.68
C ALA A 236 -5.59 -19.46 6.76
N ALA A 237 -6.24 -19.36 7.93
CA ALA A 237 -7.08 -18.22 8.26
C ALA A 237 -6.22 -17.03 8.68
N VAL A 238 -6.31 -15.92 7.94
CA VAL A 238 -5.63 -14.66 8.30
C VAL A 238 -6.49 -13.90 9.30
N TYR A 239 -5.93 -13.57 10.46
CA TYR A 239 -6.58 -12.75 11.48
C TYR A 239 -6.72 -11.29 11.03
N ARG A 240 -7.82 -10.64 11.43
CA ARG A 240 -8.23 -9.29 11.01
C ARG A 240 -7.63 -8.23 11.93
N ARG A 241 -7.33 -7.02 11.42
CA ARG A 241 -6.52 -6.01 12.14
C ARG A 241 -6.90 -4.56 11.85
N HIS A 242 -6.76 -3.71 12.88
CA HIS A 242 -7.04 -2.27 12.86
C HIS A 242 -5.70 -1.52 12.88
N TYR A 243 -5.08 -1.39 11.71
CA TYR A 243 -3.93 -0.51 11.51
C TYR A 243 -4.37 0.69 10.69
N GLN A 244 -4.07 1.90 11.15
CA GLN A 244 -4.35 3.14 10.43
C GLN A 244 -3.20 4.14 10.55
N VAL A 245 -2.93 4.81 9.44
CA VAL A 245 -2.13 6.04 9.32
C VAL A 245 -2.90 6.95 8.34
N PRO A 246 -2.73 8.27 8.38
CA PRO A 246 -3.62 9.18 7.68
C PRO A 246 -3.48 9.11 6.15
N TRP A 247 -2.26 9.08 5.63
CA TRP A 247 -2.02 9.14 4.18
C TRP A 247 -1.05 8.06 3.70
N ALA A 248 -1.10 7.75 2.40
CA ALA A 248 0.03 7.14 1.71
C ALA A 248 1.25 8.05 1.90
N ASN A 249 2.41 7.44 2.11
CA ASN A 249 3.65 8.10 2.50
C ASN A 249 3.66 8.71 3.93
N SER A 250 2.61 8.56 4.75
CA SER A 250 2.66 9.04 6.14
C SER A 250 3.63 8.26 7.02
N LEU A 251 3.74 6.95 6.82
CA LEU A 251 4.65 6.10 7.58
C LEU A 251 5.13 4.93 6.73
N TRP A 252 6.43 4.86 6.49
CA TRP A 252 7.08 3.70 5.90
C TRP A 252 7.67 2.82 7.00
N HIS A 253 7.49 1.51 6.89
CA HIS A 253 8.02 0.50 7.81
C HIS A 253 9.22 -0.15 7.15
N LEU A 254 10.41 -0.01 7.74
CA LEU A 254 11.69 -0.53 7.23
C LEU A 254 12.24 -1.57 8.20
N ASP A 255 12.80 -2.65 7.66
CA ASP A 255 13.38 -3.75 8.43
C ASP A 255 14.23 -4.68 7.54
N GLY A 256 15.07 -5.50 8.16
CA GLY A 256 15.86 -6.56 7.55
C GLY A 256 15.35 -7.95 7.94
N HIS A 257 15.09 -8.81 6.96
CA HIS A 257 14.65 -10.18 7.18
C HIS A 257 15.82 -11.16 7.16
N HIS A 258 15.92 -11.95 8.23
CA HIS A 258 17.08 -12.78 8.54
C HIS A 258 16.89 -14.29 8.27
N SER A 259 15.83 -14.72 7.58
CA SER A 259 15.62 -16.16 7.34
C SER A 259 16.74 -16.86 6.55
N LEU A 260 17.55 -16.10 5.80
CA LEU A 260 18.69 -16.60 5.02
C LEU A 260 20.05 -16.21 5.63
N ILE A 261 20.07 -15.70 6.87
CA ILE A 261 21.27 -15.16 7.50
C ILE A 261 22.38 -16.19 7.71
N ARG A 262 22.02 -17.48 7.84
CA ARG A 262 22.98 -18.60 7.89
C ARG A 262 23.93 -18.61 6.69
N TRP A 263 23.45 -18.18 5.53
CA TRP A 263 24.22 -18.09 4.30
C TRP A 263 24.66 -16.65 4.01
N SER A 264 24.76 -15.80 5.03
CA SER A 264 25.16 -14.39 4.92
C SER A 264 24.33 -13.58 3.94
N LEU A 265 23.03 -13.89 3.82
CA LEU A 265 22.07 -13.17 2.99
C LEU A 265 20.99 -12.52 3.85
N VAL A 266 20.79 -11.22 3.66
CA VAL A 266 19.78 -10.42 4.36
C VAL A 266 18.85 -9.79 3.34
N VAL A 267 17.54 -9.92 3.55
CA VAL A 267 16.54 -9.28 2.69
C VAL A 267 16.09 -7.98 3.32
N HIS A 268 16.44 -6.86 2.71
CA HIS A 268 16.03 -5.51 3.09
C HIS A 268 14.65 -5.20 2.52
N GLY A 269 13.77 -4.64 3.33
CA GLY A 269 12.39 -4.35 2.91
C GLY A 269 11.91 -2.99 3.40
N CYS A 270 10.98 -2.41 2.64
CA CYS A 270 10.23 -1.24 3.04
C CYS A 270 8.79 -1.34 2.54
N ILE A 271 7.82 -1.01 3.39
CA ILE A 271 6.39 -1.06 3.06
C ILE A 271 5.66 0.19 3.56
N ASP A 272 4.78 0.74 2.73
CA ASP A 272 3.93 1.87 3.09
C ASP A 272 2.79 1.43 4.04
N GLY A 273 2.65 2.13 5.17
CA GLY A 273 1.70 1.76 6.22
C GLY A 273 0.23 1.88 5.80
N PHE A 274 -0.08 2.83 4.93
CA PHE A 274 -1.43 3.12 4.47
C PHE A 274 -1.90 2.12 3.41
N SER A 275 -1.21 2.12 2.27
CA SER A 275 -1.55 1.38 1.06
C SER A 275 -1.08 -0.06 1.11
N ARG A 276 -0.13 -0.40 2.01
CA ARG A 276 0.57 -1.69 2.04
C ARG A 276 1.42 -1.92 0.78
N ARG A 277 1.70 -0.89 -0.01
CA ARG A 277 2.58 -1.00 -1.17
C ARG A 277 3.99 -1.31 -0.66
N ILE A 278 4.59 -2.37 -1.17
CA ILE A 278 6.01 -2.64 -0.95
C ILE A 278 6.78 -1.59 -1.75
N ILE A 279 7.58 -0.80 -1.06
CA ILE A 279 8.38 0.27 -1.63
C ILE A 279 9.65 -0.32 -2.22
N PHE A 280 10.40 -1.12 -1.46
CA PHE A 280 11.50 -1.90 -2.00
C PHE A 280 11.62 -3.25 -1.27
N LEU A 281 12.25 -4.20 -1.96
CA LEU A 281 12.56 -5.53 -1.44
C LEU A 281 13.83 -6.02 -2.15
N HIS A 282 14.92 -6.21 -1.42
CA HIS A 282 16.23 -6.52 -2.01
C HIS A 282 17.08 -7.37 -1.08
N SER A 283 17.64 -8.45 -1.59
CA SER A 283 18.61 -9.30 -0.89
C SER A 283 20.03 -8.80 -1.11
N SER A 284 20.80 -8.71 -0.03
CA SER A 284 22.21 -8.31 -0.03
C SER A 284 23.05 -9.30 0.77
N ALA A 285 24.34 -9.39 0.44
CA ALA A 285 25.33 -10.18 1.18
C ALA A 285 25.91 -9.43 2.41
N ASN A 286 25.22 -8.38 2.87
CA ASN A 286 25.59 -7.55 4.00
C ASN A 286 24.37 -6.81 4.57
N ASN A 287 24.54 -6.23 5.75
CA ASN A 287 23.56 -5.33 6.39
C ASN A 287 24.12 -3.93 6.68
N LEU A 288 24.97 -3.42 5.78
CA LEU A 288 25.56 -2.09 5.93
C LEU A 288 24.50 -1.00 5.81
N ALA A 289 24.60 0.03 6.66
CA ALA A 289 23.68 1.16 6.61
C ALA A 289 23.69 1.93 5.28
N SER A 290 24.83 1.95 4.59
CA SER A 290 24.95 2.54 3.25
C SER A 290 24.14 1.77 2.20
N THR A 291 24.03 0.45 2.35
CA THR A 291 23.23 -0.37 1.45
C THR A 291 21.75 -0.07 1.62
N VAL A 292 21.27 0.03 2.87
CA VAL A 292 19.87 0.37 3.15
C VAL A 292 19.55 1.80 2.70
N LEU A 293 20.46 2.75 2.94
CA LEU A 293 20.30 4.13 2.44
C LEU A 293 20.17 4.19 0.93
N ASN A 294 21.03 3.49 0.18
CA ASN A 294 20.96 3.46 -1.29
C ASN A 294 19.61 2.91 -1.77
N LEU A 295 19.14 1.80 -1.20
CA LEU A 295 17.81 1.24 -1.53
C LEU A 295 16.68 2.23 -1.25
N PHE A 296 16.76 2.95 -0.13
CA PHE A 296 15.79 3.96 0.26
C PHE A 296 15.77 5.15 -0.70
N LEU A 297 16.94 5.72 -1.02
CA LEU A 297 17.07 6.85 -1.95
C LEU A 297 16.65 6.48 -3.37
N SER A 298 17.05 5.30 -3.87
CA SER A 298 16.61 4.81 -5.18
C SER A 298 15.09 4.63 -5.25
N ALA A 299 14.45 4.22 -4.15
CA ALA A 299 12.99 4.10 -4.11
C ALA A 299 12.29 5.47 -4.15
N ILE A 300 12.84 6.47 -3.46
CA ILE A 300 12.36 7.86 -3.51
C ILE A 300 12.50 8.43 -4.93
N GLU A 301 13.66 8.24 -5.58
CA GLU A 301 13.91 8.71 -6.94
C GLU A 301 12.90 8.09 -7.93
N ARG A 302 12.68 6.78 -7.84
CA ARG A 302 11.71 6.07 -8.69
C ARG A 302 10.27 6.56 -8.50
N ASP A 303 9.92 7.01 -7.31
CA ASP A 303 8.59 7.57 -7.00
C ASP A 303 8.53 9.10 -7.19
N GLY A 304 9.40 9.66 -8.04
CA GLY A 304 9.36 11.07 -8.42
C GLY A 304 9.93 12.04 -7.39
N GLY A 305 10.80 11.55 -6.50
CA GLY A 305 11.43 12.36 -5.45
C GLY A 305 10.53 12.62 -4.24
N VAL A 306 9.43 11.89 -4.09
CA VAL A 306 8.48 12.09 -3.00
C VAL A 306 8.92 11.33 -1.75
N TRP A 307 9.34 12.07 -0.73
CA TRP A 307 9.77 11.51 0.55
C TRP A 307 8.59 11.09 1.44
N PRO A 308 8.72 10.03 2.26
CA PRO A 308 7.76 9.79 3.31
C PRO A 308 7.76 10.93 4.33
N SER A 309 6.67 11.04 5.08
CA SER A 309 6.60 11.90 6.26
C SER A 309 7.46 11.35 7.39
N ARG A 310 7.31 10.05 7.68
CA ARG A 310 8.03 9.36 8.74
C ARG A 310 8.45 7.97 8.32
N ILE A 311 9.50 7.48 8.95
CA ILE A 311 9.88 6.07 8.91
C ILE A 311 9.71 5.43 10.29
N ARG A 312 9.41 4.13 10.31
CA ARG A 312 9.51 3.27 11.48
C ARG A 312 10.59 2.23 11.22
N VAL A 313 11.51 2.13 12.16
CA VAL A 313 12.65 1.22 12.13
C VAL A 313 12.78 0.55 13.49
N ASP A 314 13.39 -0.62 13.49
CA ASP A 314 13.77 -1.29 14.72
C ASP A 314 15.00 -0.61 15.34
N HIS A 315 15.32 -0.96 16.58
CA HIS A 315 16.56 -0.52 17.22
C HIS A 315 17.73 -1.30 16.61
N GLY A 316 18.36 -0.70 15.59
CA GLY A 316 19.46 -1.30 14.85
C GLY A 316 20.36 -0.25 14.20
N VAL A 317 21.61 -0.64 13.89
CA VAL A 317 22.60 0.26 13.26
C VAL A 317 22.46 0.31 11.75
N GLU A 318 21.79 -0.67 11.15
CA GLU A 318 21.58 -0.81 9.70
C GLU A 318 20.69 0.30 9.12
N ASN A 319 19.86 0.94 9.94
CA ASN A 319 18.95 1.99 9.50
C ASN A 319 19.43 3.42 9.83
N VAL A 320 20.58 3.56 10.52
CA VAL A 320 21.05 4.86 11.04
C VAL A 320 21.18 5.92 9.95
N LEU A 321 21.79 5.57 8.80
CA LEU A 321 21.96 6.52 7.70
C LEU A 321 20.62 6.94 7.05
N VAL A 322 19.59 6.08 7.09
CA VAL A 322 18.24 6.43 6.64
C VAL A 322 17.59 7.41 7.62
N CYS A 323 17.78 7.19 8.93
CA CYS A 323 17.31 8.11 9.96
C CYS A 323 17.95 9.50 9.81
N GLU A 324 19.26 9.56 9.57
CA GLU A 324 20.00 10.80 9.32
C GLU A 324 19.44 11.52 8.08
N ALA A 325 19.31 10.82 6.96
CA ALA A 325 18.75 11.39 5.73
C ALA A 325 17.31 11.92 5.91
N MET A 326 16.48 11.23 6.71
CA MET A 326 15.13 11.69 7.04
C MET A 326 15.14 12.96 7.90
N VAL A 327 16.06 13.08 8.86
CA VAL A 327 16.21 14.29 9.68
C VAL A 327 16.71 15.46 8.84
N GLU A 328 17.69 15.23 7.98
CA GLU A 328 18.21 16.25 7.05
C GLU A 328 17.11 16.78 6.11
N ASN A 329 16.28 15.90 5.55
CA ASN A 329 15.26 16.30 4.60
C ASN A 329 13.96 16.85 5.24
N ARG A 330 13.58 16.37 6.44
CA ARG A 330 12.30 16.75 7.09
C ARG A 330 12.45 17.72 8.27
N GLY A 331 13.68 18.03 8.66
CA GLY A 331 14.00 18.93 9.77
C GLY A 331 14.16 18.22 11.12
N GLU A 332 15.02 18.80 11.94
CA GLU A 332 15.34 18.33 13.29
C GLU A 332 14.14 18.45 14.24
N GLY A 333 14.01 17.50 15.18
CA GLY A 333 12.97 17.55 16.22
C GLY A 333 11.53 17.24 15.78
N ARG A 334 11.27 16.97 14.49
CA ARG A 334 9.92 16.66 13.98
C ARG A 334 9.38 15.27 14.39
N GLY A 335 10.27 14.35 14.75
CA GLY A 335 9.93 12.92 14.85
C GLY A 335 9.80 12.26 13.47
N SER A 336 10.75 12.54 12.58
CA SER A 336 10.81 12.01 11.19
C SER A 336 11.18 10.53 11.13
N PHE A 337 11.71 9.97 12.20
CA PHE A 337 11.87 8.54 12.38
C PHE A 337 11.31 8.12 13.75
N ILE A 338 10.85 6.88 13.83
CA ILE A 338 10.31 6.27 15.03
C ILE A 338 11.08 4.96 15.24
N ALA A 339 12.03 4.98 16.16
CA ALA A 339 12.72 3.78 16.60
C ALA A 339 11.85 3.08 17.66
N GLY A 340 11.50 1.81 17.42
CA GLY A 340 10.63 1.04 18.30
C GLY A 340 11.06 -0.43 18.39
N PRO A 341 10.51 -1.22 19.32
CA PRO A 341 10.63 -2.66 19.26
C PRO A 341 10.02 -3.22 17.96
N SER A 342 10.54 -4.34 17.47
CA SER A 342 10.06 -5.03 16.24
C SER A 342 8.54 -5.30 16.24
N THR A 343 7.97 -5.53 17.42
CA THR A 343 6.51 -5.71 17.64
C THR A 343 5.68 -4.49 17.22
N HIS A 344 6.28 -3.30 17.12
CA HIS A 344 5.62 -2.08 16.63
C HIS A 344 5.77 -1.89 15.10
N ASN A 345 6.65 -2.64 14.44
CA ASN A 345 6.94 -2.60 13.00
C ASN A 345 6.03 -3.58 12.22
N GLN A 346 4.73 -3.49 12.47
CA GLN A 346 3.80 -4.59 12.21
C GLN A 346 3.50 -4.85 10.73
N ARG A 347 3.63 -3.81 9.90
CA ARG A 347 3.36 -3.92 8.45
C ARG A 347 4.44 -4.74 7.77
N ILE A 348 5.70 -4.49 8.12
CA ILE A 348 6.82 -5.24 7.56
C ILE A 348 6.92 -6.64 8.16
N GLU A 349 6.62 -6.81 9.46
CA GLU A 349 6.50 -8.14 10.07
C GLU A 349 5.41 -9.02 9.44
N ARG A 350 4.31 -8.40 8.99
CA ARG A 350 3.30 -9.13 8.22
C ARG A 350 3.80 -9.50 6.83
N LEU A 351 4.53 -8.59 6.19
CA LEU A 351 5.14 -8.80 4.88
C LEU A 351 6.13 -9.97 4.92
N TRP A 352 6.97 -10.07 5.97
CA TRP A 352 7.95 -11.13 6.14
C TRP A 352 7.38 -12.53 6.07
N ARG A 353 6.22 -12.77 6.69
CA ARG A 353 5.52 -14.06 6.54
C ARG A 353 5.21 -14.40 5.10
N ASP A 354 4.80 -13.43 4.30
CA ASP A 354 4.47 -13.67 2.90
C ASP A 354 5.74 -13.77 2.03
N VAL A 355 6.79 -12.98 2.32
CA VAL A 355 8.10 -13.04 1.64
C VAL A 355 8.77 -14.38 1.89
N PHE A 356 8.80 -14.87 3.13
CA PHE A 356 9.33 -16.20 3.44
C PHE A 356 8.52 -17.26 2.70
N ARG A 357 7.20 -17.26 2.89
CA ARG A 357 6.31 -18.27 2.31
C ARG A 357 6.36 -18.29 0.78
N CYS A 358 6.47 -17.16 0.10
CA CYS A 358 6.42 -17.08 -1.37
C CYS A 358 7.78 -17.03 -2.06
N VAL A 359 8.86 -16.68 -1.36
CA VAL A 359 10.18 -16.51 -1.98
C VAL A 359 11.25 -17.24 -1.17
N CYS A 360 11.54 -16.80 0.07
CA CYS A 360 12.73 -17.28 0.78
C CYS A 360 12.67 -18.77 1.13
N HIS A 361 11.49 -19.36 1.37
CA HIS A 361 11.38 -20.79 1.69
C HIS A 361 12.00 -21.68 0.60
N TYR A 362 11.90 -21.28 -0.67
CA TYR A 362 12.42 -22.04 -1.80
C TYR A 362 13.94 -22.18 -1.69
N TYR A 363 14.62 -21.04 -1.51
CA TYR A 363 16.08 -21.00 -1.35
C TYR A 363 16.53 -21.59 -0.01
N TYR A 364 15.78 -21.35 1.07
CA TYR A 364 16.04 -21.92 2.39
C TYR A 364 16.18 -23.44 2.32
N TYR A 365 15.21 -24.14 1.72
CA TYR A 365 15.26 -25.60 1.61
C TYR A 365 16.31 -26.09 0.61
N ILE A 366 16.57 -25.35 -0.48
CA ILE A 366 17.66 -25.67 -1.41
C ILE A 366 19.01 -25.64 -0.69
N PHE A 367 19.29 -24.58 0.05
CA PHE A 367 20.58 -24.43 0.73
C PHE A 367 20.80 -25.45 1.83
N TYR A 368 19.77 -25.76 2.63
CA TYR A 368 19.86 -26.88 3.58
C TYR A 368 20.13 -28.22 2.88
N ALA A 369 19.46 -28.50 1.76
CA ALA A 369 19.73 -29.72 1.00
C ALA A 369 21.16 -29.76 0.42
N MET A 370 21.71 -28.61 0.01
CA MET A 370 23.10 -28.50 -0.45
C MET A 370 24.10 -28.72 0.70
N GLU A 371 23.81 -28.24 1.91
CA GLU A 371 24.63 -28.52 3.10
C GLU A 371 24.56 -30.01 3.48
N ASP A 372 23.36 -30.58 3.56
CA ASP A 372 23.14 -31.99 3.95
C ASP A 372 23.78 -32.98 2.95
N SER A 373 23.88 -32.60 1.68
CA SER A 373 24.54 -33.39 0.63
C SER A 373 26.05 -33.16 0.53
N GLY A 374 26.60 -32.19 1.27
CA GLY A 374 28.02 -31.84 1.26
C GLY A 374 28.48 -31.01 0.06
N ILE A 375 27.55 -30.52 -0.77
CA ILE A 375 27.83 -29.66 -1.93
C ILE A 375 28.15 -28.21 -1.48
N LEU A 376 27.56 -27.77 -0.37
CA LEU A 376 27.77 -26.46 0.23
C LEU A 376 28.43 -26.60 1.60
N ASP A 377 29.61 -26.01 1.76
CA ASP A 377 30.26 -25.83 3.06
C ASP A 377 30.24 -24.36 3.43
N THR A 378 29.44 -24.01 4.44
CA THR A 378 29.27 -22.62 4.91
C THR A 378 30.50 -22.06 5.60
N SER A 379 31.46 -22.91 6.00
CA SER A 379 32.75 -22.48 6.53
C SER A 379 33.78 -22.16 5.45
N ASN A 380 33.52 -22.57 4.20
CA ASN A 380 34.41 -22.35 3.07
C ASN A 380 34.02 -21.08 2.30
N SER A 381 34.94 -20.10 2.26
CA SER A 381 34.72 -18.82 1.58
C SER A 381 34.51 -18.94 0.07
N LEU A 382 35.11 -19.93 -0.60
CA LEU A 382 34.88 -20.15 -2.04
C LEU A 382 33.46 -20.67 -2.30
N HIS A 383 32.96 -21.57 -1.46
CA HIS A 383 31.58 -22.07 -1.57
C HIS A 383 30.59 -20.93 -1.31
N MET A 384 30.81 -20.14 -0.27
CA MET A 384 29.96 -19.00 0.04
C MET A 384 30.00 -17.93 -1.06
N PHE A 385 31.16 -17.68 -1.68
CA PHE A 385 31.30 -16.78 -2.81
C PHE A 385 30.56 -17.29 -4.05
N ALA A 386 30.71 -18.57 -4.39
CA ALA A 386 29.96 -19.22 -5.48
C ALA A 386 28.44 -19.14 -5.25
N LEU A 387 28.01 -19.40 -4.02
CA LEU A 387 26.61 -19.34 -3.60
C LEU A 387 26.04 -17.94 -3.83
N HIS A 388 26.76 -16.90 -3.38
CA HIS A 388 26.34 -15.51 -3.55
C HIS A 388 26.32 -15.11 -5.03
N LEU A 389 27.33 -15.49 -5.80
CA LEU A 389 27.41 -15.15 -7.22
C LEU A 389 26.23 -15.71 -8.03
N VAL A 390 25.77 -16.92 -7.70
CA VAL A 390 24.68 -17.59 -8.42
C VAL A 390 23.31 -17.23 -7.86
N PHE A 391 23.13 -17.33 -6.55
CA PHE A 391 21.79 -17.24 -5.95
C PHE A 391 21.38 -15.83 -5.58
N LEU A 392 22.30 -14.88 -5.34
CA LEU A 392 21.90 -13.51 -5.04
C LEU A 392 21.14 -12.85 -6.21
N PRO A 393 21.60 -12.94 -7.48
CA PRO A 393 20.82 -12.44 -8.62
C PRO A 393 19.46 -13.14 -8.77
N ARG A 394 19.40 -14.46 -8.55
CA ARG A 394 18.16 -15.24 -8.64
C ARG A 394 17.15 -14.84 -7.58
N ILE A 395 17.59 -14.71 -6.33
CA ILE A 395 16.76 -14.25 -5.22
C ILE A 395 16.25 -12.84 -5.51
N ASN A 396 17.10 -11.93 -5.98
CA ASN A 396 16.67 -10.56 -6.31
C ASN A 396 15.66 -10.51 -7.45
N LEU A 397 15.80 -11.34 -8.49
CA LEU A 397 14.78 -11.47 -9.53
C LEU A 397 13.45 -11.96 -8.94
N ALA A 398 13.47 -13.00 -8.10
CA ALA A 398 12.26 -13.51 -7.46
C ALA A 398 11.63 -12.48 -6.52
N LEU A 399 12.42 -11.77 -5.70
CA LEU A 399 11.92 -10.71 -4.83
C LEU A 399 11.29 -9.56 -5.63
N HIS A 400 11.88 -9.17 -6.77
CA HIS A 400 11.32 -8.15 -7.65
C HIS A 400 9.98 -8.59 -8.25
N GLU A 401 9.90 -9.80 -8.81
CA GLU A 401 8.63 -10.32 -9.35
C GLU A 401 7.55 -10.47 -8.27
N TYR A 402 7.94 -10.85 -7.06
CA TYR A 402 7.04 -10.93 -5.92
C TYR A 402 6.53 -9.55 -5.50
N LEU A 403 7.41 -8.54 -5.43
CA LEU A 403 7.07 -7.15 -5.14
C LEU A 403 6.03 -6.65 -6.16
N GLU A 404 6.28 -6.87 -7.45
CA GLU A 404 5.38 -6.47 -8.52
C GLU A 404 4.03 -7.20 -8.43
N ALA A 405 4.06 -8.50 -8.21
CA ALA A 405 2.85 -9.30 -8.00
C ALA A 405 2.05 -8.81 -6.78
N PHE A 406 2.74 -8.51 -5.68
CA PHE A 406 2.14 -8.00 -4.46
C PHE A 406 1.53 -6.63 -4.68
N ASN A 407 2.21 -5.71 -5.35
CA ASN A 407 1.70 -4.35 -5.54
C ASN A 407 0.47 -4.31 -6.48
N HIS A 408 0.33 -5.28 -7.39
CA HIS A 408 -0.76 -5.36 -8.38
C HIS A 408 -1.91 -6.32 -8.02
N HIS A 409 -1.75 -7.18 -6.99
CA HIS A 409 -2.82 -8.10 -6.61
C HIS A 409 -4.01 -7.41 -5.94
N LYS A 410 -5.22 -7.92 -6.17
CA LYS A 410 -6.41 -7.35 -5.52
C LYS A 410 -6.58 -7.92 -4.10
N ILE A 411 -6.67 -7.02 -3.12
CA ILE A 411 -6.94 -7.37 -1.73
C ILE A 411 -8.46 -7.39 -1.51
N ARG A 412 -9.01 -8.57 -1.22
CA ARG A 412 -10.46 -8.76 -0.99
C ARG A 412 -10.99 -7.84 0.10
N THR A 413 -10.28 -7.75 1.23
CA THR A 413 -10.67 -6.91 2.37
C THR A 413 -10.56 -5.42 2.09
N ALA A 414 -9.76 -5.03 1.10
CA ALA A 414 -9.64 -3.66 0.63
C ALA A 414 -10.54 -3.44 -0.59
N ARG A 415 -11.77 -4.00 -0.61
CA ARG A 415 -12.75 -3.85 -1.71
C ARG A 415 -12.16 -4.12 -3.11
N ASN A 416 -11.25 -5.09 -3.22
CA ASN A 416 -10.51 -5.42 -4.45
C ASN A 416 -9.70 -4.26 -5.04
N TRP A 417 -9.18 -3.38 -4.20
CA TRP A 417 -8.07 -2.50 -4.55
C TRP A 417 -6.75 -3.27 -4.45
N SER A 418 -5.78 -2.92 -5.30
CA SER A 418 -4.40 -3.37 -5.09
C SER A 418 -3.63 -2.34 -4.27
N PRO A 419 -2.54 -2.73 -3.59
CA PRO A 419 -1.67 -1.78 -2.89
C PRO A 419 -1.31 -0.57 -3.73
N TYR A 420 -0.91 -0.79 -4.99
CA TYR A 420 -0.53 0.30 -5.88
C TYR A 420 -1.71 1.21 -6.21
N GLN A 421 -2.91 0.67 -6.44
CA GLN A 421 -4.09 1.52 -6.67
C GLN A 421 -4.45 2.37 -5.46
N MET A 422 -4.33 1.82 -4.24
CA MET A 422 -4.61 2.59 -3.02
C MET A 422 -3.59 3.72 -2.84
N TRP A 423 -2.32 3.43 -3.15
CA TRP A 423 -1.25 4.42 -3.15
C TRP A 423 -1.52 5.54 -4.15
N VAL A 424 -1.66 5.24 -5.46
CA VAL A 424 -1.90 6.26 -6.50
C VAL A 424 -3.16 7.08 -6.22
N ASN A 425 -4.25 6.42 -5.84
CA ASN A 425 -5.49 7.12 -5.51
C ASN A 425 -5.29 8.11 -4.35
N ASN A 426 -4.54 7.74 -3.31
CA ASN A 426 -4.30 8.63 -2.18
C ASN A 426 -3.25 9.72 -2.49
N MET A 427 -2.26 9.43 -3.32
CA MET A 427 -1.30 10.43 -3.80
C MET A 427 -1.95 11.45 -4.75
N MET A 428 -3.02 11.09 -5.45
CA MET A 428 -3.85 12.02 -6.22
C MET A 428 -4.78 12.87 -5.36
N ASN A 429 -4.90 12.61 -4.05
CA ASN A 429 -5.83 13.35 -3.21
C ASN A 429 -5.33 14.78 -2.94
N PRO A 430 -6.08 15.84 -3.31
CA PRO A 430 -5.69 17.22 -3.03
C PRO A 430 -5.48 17.49 -1.53
N ASP A 431 -6.17 16.75 -0.66
CA ASP A 431 -6.07 16.88 0.79
C ASP A 431 -4.84 16.16 1.37
N ASN A 432 -4.11 15.38 0.56
CA ASN A 432 -2.88 14.72 0.99
C ASN A 432 -1.68 15.68 0.83
N PRO A 433 -1.14 16.27 1.92
CA PRO A 433 -0.03 17.20 1.82
C PRO A 433 1.26 16.54 1.30
N LEU A 434 1.41 15.23 1.48
CA LEU A 434 2.61 14.49 1.11
C LEU A 434 2.75 14.32 -0.40
N SER A 435 1.64 14.46 -1.14
CA SER A 435 1.65 14.44 -2.63
C SER A 435 2.43 15.59 -3.25
N SER A 436 2.50 16.73 -2.55
CA SER A 436 3.23 17.93 -2.99
C SER A 436 4.52 18.16 -2.20
N GLY A 437 4.96 17.15 -1.44
CA GLY A 437 6.17 17.22 -0.62
C GLY A 437 6.01 17.98 0.71
N GLN A 438 4.81 18.48 1.03
CA GLN A 438 4.52 19.15 2.31
C GLN A 438 4.52 18.16 3.49
N HIS A 439 4.28 18.67 4.70
CA HIS A 439 4.26 17.87 5.93
C HIS A 439 2.83 17.53 6.33
N ASP A 440 2.60 16.29 6.77
CA ASP A 440 1.39 15.94 7.51
C ASP A 440 1.48 16.40 8.97
N ASN A 441 0.32 16.38 9.66
CA ASN A 441 0.21 16.80 11.06
C ASN A 441 1.18 16.02 11.95
N VAL A 442 1.65 16.68 13.01
CA VAL A 442 2.44 16.01 14.06
C VAL A 442 1.48 15.22 14.94
N PRO A 443 1.64 13.90 15.08
CA PRO A 443 0.78 13.09 15.92
C PRO A 443 1.00 13.45 17.39
N GLU A 444 -0.06 13.41 18.20
CA GLU A 444 0.00 13.65 19.65
C GLU A 444 0.96 12.71 20.37
N ASN A 445 1.05 11.46 19.89
CA ASN A 445 2.00 10.48 20.38
C ASN A 445 2.70 9.76 19.22
N VAL A 446 3.98 10.09 19.02
CA VAL A 446 4.83 9.53 17.95
C VAL A 446 5.11 8.05 18.16
N GLU A 447 5.23 7.59 19.40
CA GLU A 447 5.55 6.19 19.74
C GLU A 447 4.48 5.22 19.25
N PHE A 448 3.19 5.56 19.44
CA PHE A 448 2.06 4.73 19.04
C PHE A 448 1.53 5.02 17.62
N TYR A 449 2.17 5.90 16.86
CA TYR A 449 1.71 6.27 15.52
C TYR A 449 1.74 5.07 14.56
N GLY A 450 0.58 4.60 14.06
CA GLY A 450 0.54 3.40 13.23
C GLY A 450 0.89 2.12 14.01
N TYR A 451 0.45 2.00 15.26
CA TYR A 451 0.54 0.77 16.06
C TYR A 451 -0.84 0.09 16.16
N ASP A 452 -0.90 -1.23 15.94
CA ASP A 452 -2.09 -2.07 16.23
C ASP A 452 -1.78 -2.97 17.45
N PRO A 453 -2.45 -2.79 18.60
CA PRO A 453 -2.25 -3.64 19.78
C PRO A 453 -2.51 -5.14 19.55
N HIS A 454 -3.23 -5.50 18.50
CA HIS A 454 -3.47 -6.88 18.06
C HIS A 454 -2.58 -7.29 16.87
N GLY A 455 -1.47 -6.57 16.70
CA GLY A 455 -0.46 -6.77 15.69
C GLY A 455 0.15 -8.17 15.73
N PRO A 456 0.73 -8.63 14.60
CA PRO A 456 1.47 -9.87 14.59
C PRO A 456 2.71 -9.80 15.50
N SER A 457 2.98 -10.86 16.26
CA SER A 457 4.31 -11.08 16.83
C SER A 457 5.33 -11.35 15.71
N PRO A 458 6.61 -11.01 15.92
CA PRO A 458 7.70 -11.37 15.01
C PRO A 458 7.70 -12.85 14.66
N PHE A 459 8.21 -13.20 13.48
CA PHE A 459 8.21 -14.59 12.99
C PHE A 459 9.15 -15.48 13.82
N GLU A 460 10.25 -14.93 14.33
CA GLU A 460 11.21 -15.51 15.27
C GLU A 460 11.74 -14.38 16.18
N ASP A 461 12.32 -14.68 17.34
CA ASP A 461 13.12 -13.71 18.10
C ASP A 461 14.41 -13.43 17.30
N SER A 462 14.29 -12.61 16.25
CA SER A 462 15.43 -12.22 15.42
C SER A 462 16.33 -11.35 16.28
N ASN A 463 17.51 -11.87 16.60
CA ASN A 463 18.54 -11.09 17.26
C ASN A 463 19.06 -10.09 16.22
N ASN A 464 18.43 -8.90 16.14
CA ASN A 464 18.70 -7.90 15.10
C ASN A 464 20.11 -7.29 15.19
N ASN A 465 20.90 -7.66 16.18
CA ASN A 465 22.29 -7.22 16.38
C ASN A 465 23.34 -8.04 15.61
N VAL A 466 22.94 -8.92 14.69
CA VAL A 466 23.90 -9.72 13.90
C VAL A 466 24.53 -8.86 12.81
N VAL A 467 25.86 -8.81 12.78
CA VAL A 467 26.61 -8.14 11.70
C VAL A 467 26.88 -9.14 10.59
N VAL A 468 26.43 -8.83 9.37
CA VAL A 468 26.66 -9.65 8.18
C VAL A 468 27.67 -8.94 7.29
N GLN A 469 28.84 -9.55 7.13
CA GLN A 469 29.92 -9.05 6.29
C GLN A 469 29.92 -9.76 4.93
N PRO A 470 30.26 -9.03 3.84
CA PRO A 470 30.46 -9.64 2.54
C PRO A 470 31.53 -10.74 2.57
N VAL A 471 31.32 -11.79 1.77
CA VAL A 471 32.32 -12.84 1.58
C VAL A 471 33.48 -12.27 0.76
N ASN A 472 34.68 -12.26 1.34
CA ASN A 472 35.89 -11.78 0.68
C ASN A 472 36.79 -12.94 0.30
N ILE A 473 37.18 -13.01 -0.98
CA ILE A 473 38.20 -13.90 -1.50
C ILE A 473 39.28 -13.09 -2.21
N ALA A 474 40.51 -13.62 -2.29
CA ALA A 474 41.59 -12.99 -3.04
C ALA A 474 41.17 -12.80 -4.52
N ASN A 475 41.44 -11.63 -5.08
CA ASN A 475 41.06 -11.24 -6.45
C ASN A 475 39.56 -11.41 -6.78
N GLY A 476 38.68 -11.43 -5.76
CA GLY A 476 37.26 -11.78 -5.94
C GLY A 476 36.51 -10.96 -6.98
N ASN A 477 36.77 -9.65 -7.08
CA ASN A 477 36.13 -8.79 -8.07
C ASN A 477 36.52 -9.16 -9.51
N GLU A 478 37.79 -9.49 -9.72
CA GLU A 478 38.33 -9.87 -11.04
C GLU A 478 37.82 -11.25 -11.45
N ILE A 479 37.86 -12.20 -10.51
CA ILE A 479 37.34 -13.56 -10.70
C ILE A 479 35.83 -13.53 -10.98
N GLN A 480 35.07 -12.73 -10.24
CA GLN A 480 33.64 -12.52 -10.50
C GLN A 480 33.42 -12.00 -11.92
N ALA A 481 34.19 -10.97 -12.35
CA ALA A 481 34.05 -10.43 -13.70
C ALA A 481 34.34 -11.48 -14.79
N GLN A 482 35.35 -12.34 -14.58
CA GLN A 482 35.68 -13.42 -15.51
C GLN A 482 34.61 -14.50 -15.57
N ILE A 483 34.08 -14.93 -14.41
CA ILE A 483 33.02 -15.94 -14.36
C ILE A 483 31.74 -15.41 -15.02
N LEU A 484 31.36 -14.16 -14.74
CA LEU A 484 30.15 -13.54 -15.32
C LEU A 484 30.23 -13.28 -16.83
N GLN A 485 31.42 -13.38 -17.45
CA GLN A 485 31.55 -13.38 -18.91
C GLN A 485 31.18 -14.72 -19.54
N VAL A 486 31.26 -15.81 -18.77
CA VAL A 486 31.05 -17.18 -19.27
C VAL A 486 29.71 -17.73 -18.79
N ILE A 487 29.34 -17.44 -17.55
CA ILE A 487 28.13 -17.96 -16.90
C ILE A 487 27.20 -16.78 -16.60
N ASP A 488 25.99 -16.85 -17.13
CA ASP A 488 24.88 -16.00 -16.70
C ASP A 488 24.20 -16.62 -15.46
N PRO A 489 24.29 -16.00 -14.27
CA PRO A 489 23.62 -16.52 -13.07
C PRO A 489 22.11 -16.69 -13.22
N LEU A 490 21.46 -16.01 -14.18
CA LEU A 490 20.02 -16.08 -14.43
C LEU A 490 19.63 -17.06 -15.54
N MET A 491 20.58 -17.79 -16.12
CA MET A 491 20.27 -18.77 -17.17
C MET A 491 19.31 -19.87 -16.68
N PRO A 492 18.53 -20.52 -17.57
CA PRO A 492 17.65 -21.61 -17.16
C PRO A 492 18.42 -22.71 -16.43
N SER A 493 17.88 -23.19 -15.32
CA SER A 493 18.46 -24.27 -14.53
C SER A 493 17.56 -25.50 -14.57
N VAL A 494 18.17 -26.68 -14.63
CA VAL A 494 17.47 -27.96 -14.54
C VAL A 494 17.45 -28.51 -13.10
N GLN A 495 18.26 -27.95 -12.20
CA GLN A 495 18.38 -28.37 -10.80
C GLN A 495 18.25 -27.19 -9.81
N MET A 496 17.26 -26.32 -10.04
CA MET A 496 16.91 -25.23 -9.10
C MET A 496 18.06 -24.23 -8.81
N GLY A 497 19.08 -24.18 -9.65
CA GLY A 497 20.28 -23.35 -9.56
C GLY A 497 21.52 -24.11 -9.06
N ILE A 498 21.37 -25.34 -8.57
CA ILE A 498 22.48 -26.15 -8.03
C ILE A 498 23.49 -26.49 -9.13
N ASP A 499 23.01 -26.87 -10.31
CA ASP A 499 23.82 -27.13 -11.51
C ASP A 499 24.76 -25.97 -11.86
N ILE A 500 24.24 -24.74 -11.80
CA ILE A 500 25.01 -23.53 -12.11
C ILE A 500 25.99 -23.21 -10.96
N TYR A 501 25.57 -23.41 -9.71
CA TYR A 501 26.46 -23.28 -8.56
C TYR A 501 27.65 -24.23 -8.64
N GLU A 502 27.45 -25.50 -8.99
CA GLU A 502 28.53 -26.48 -9.10
C GLU A 502 29.50 -26.12 -10.22
N GLU A 503 29.00 -25.60 -11.35
CA GLU A 503 29.83 -25.12 -12.46
C GLU A 503 30.69 -23.92 -12.03
N VAL A 504 30.07 -22.92 -11.38
CA VAL A 504 30.77 -21.75 -10.84
C VAL A 504 31.81 -22.14 -9.81
N LEU A 505 31.47 -23.05 -8.88
CA LEU A 505 32.39 -23.52 -7.86
C LEU A 505 33.59 -24.25 -8.49
N SER A 506 33.35 -25.07 -9.51
CA SER A 506 34.42 -25.77 -10.24
C SER A 506 35.38 -24.79 -10.92
N LEU A 507 34.85 -23.72 -11.54
CA LEU A 507 35.68 -22.65 -12.12
C LEU A 507 36.49 -21.93 -11.04
N LEU A 508 35.88 -21.57 -9.91
CA LEU A 508 36.56 -20.90 -8.80
C LEU A 508 37.72 -21.71 -8.24
N VAL A 509 37.53 -23.03 -8.07
CA VAL A 509 38.59 -23.93 -7.61
C VAL A 509 39.73 -23.98 -8.61
N ASN A 510 39.45 -24.01 -9.92
CA ASN A 510 40.47 -23.98 -10.95
C ASN A 510 41.28 -22.67 -10.95
N TYR A 511 40.63 -21.51 -10.77
CA TYR A 511 41.31 -20.23 -10.63
C TYR A 511 42.22 -20.20 -9.40
N ALA A 512 41.73 -20.66 -8.25
CA ALA A 512 42.52 -20.73 -7.02
C ALA A 512 43.77 -21.62 -7.14
N HIS A 513 43.71 -22.66 -7.98
CA HIS A 513 44.87 -23.52 -8.27
C HIS A 513 45.84 -22.94 -9.30
N THR A 514 45.44 -21.94 -10.09
CA THR A 514 46.29 -21.32 -11.13
C THR A 514 47.10 -20.14 -10.59
N GLU A 515 46.70 -19.57 -9.45
CA GLU A 515 47.40 -18.47 -8.75
C GLU A 515 48.40 -18.95 -7.67
N GLN A 516 48.45 -20.25 -7.36
CA GLN A 516 49.48 -20.89 -6.52
C GLN A 516 50.64 -21.41 -7.37
#